data_AF-A0A9P6HEQ2-F1
#
_entry.id   AF-A0A9P6HEQ2-F1
#
_cell.length_a   1.000
_cell.length_b   1.000
_cell.length_c   1.000
_cell.angle_alpha   90.00
_cell.angle_beta   90.00
_cell.angle_gamma   90.00
#
_symmetry.space_group_name_H-M   'P 1'
#
loop_
_entity.id
_entity.type
_entity.pdbx_description
1 polymer ?
#
loop_
_entity_poly.entity_id
_entity_poly.type
_entity_poly.pdbx_seq_one_letter_code
_entity_poly.pdbx_strand_id
1 'polypeptide(L)'
;MYPQPTAPRGGHFFFQSDPSPQRQLLATSSSTFTSHTQHYYAPAGFFTFHPALGNIWVAFSDGRVYTWATEEVPQKPYNCGNTQNSWEKHLPILFSTRLSPGVRLLDAFRGNFEGIDDRDTFPLGTDTRGMSIRIHLLGYPSSTDVEKELKKLADRGGKDKVKKSKARSMQVSTKNYKAEAEPVTKSKLAQEVAKRVLWHIEDLKNNSDLFPFDDRVGGKWRLGEGFMRFENMTITALEKVSKGSWSPVIHIDKIL
;
A
#
# COMPACT_ATOMS: atom_id res chain seq x y z
N MET A 1 52.12 -29.16 30.17
CA MET A 1 52.76 -28.03 29.44
C MET A 1 52.30 -28.11 28.00
N TYR A 2 51.45 -27.18 27.57
CA TYR A 2 51.00 -27.09 26.17
C TYR A 2 51.83 -26.01 25.44
N PRO A 3 52.25 -26.23 24.19
CA PRO A 3 52.94 -25.20 23.42
C PRO A 3 51.94 -24.16 22.89
N GLN A 4 52.33 -22.89 22.99
CA GLN A 4 51.64 -21.74 22.39
C GLN A 4 51.94 -21.64 20.89
N PRO A 5 50.96 -21.38 20.02
CA PRO A 5 51.20 -21.09 18.62
C PRO A 5 51.56 -19.61 18.40
N THR A 6 52.64 -19.39 17.64
CA THR A 6 53.14 -18.09 17.21
C THR A 6 52.36 -17.53 16.01
N ALA A 7 52.14 -16.21 16.03
CA ALA A 7 51.43 -15.45 15.00
C ALA A 7 52.25 -15.29 13.70
N PRO A 8 51.61 -15.24 12.51
CA PRO A 8 52.26 -14.71 11.31
C PRO A 8 51.96 -13.23 11.06
N ARG A 9 52.99 -12.58 10.55
CA ARG A 9 53.22 -11.15 10.30
C ARG A 9 52.34 -10.58 9.17
N GLY A 10 52.00 -9.31 9.32
CA GLY A 10 51.25 -8.52 8.34
C GLY A 10 52.03 -8.23 7.05
N GLY A 11 51.30 -8.25 5.93
CA GLY A 11 51.72 -7.72 4.64
C GLY A 11 51.01 -6.40 4.36
N HIS A 12 51.80 -5.34 4.19
CA HIS A 12 51.35 -4.05 3.67
C HIS A 12 51.12 -4.18 2.15
N PHE A 13 49.89 -3.94 1.70
CA PHE A 13 49.59 -3.74 0.28
C PHE A 13 49.57 -2.24 -0.03
N PHE A 14 50.51 -1.82 -0.89
CA PHE A 14 50.50 -0.52 -1.55
C PHE A 14 49.55 -0.60 -2.76
N PHE A 15 48.55 0.27 -2.83
CA PHE A 15 47.80 0.54 -4.06
C PHE A 15 48.44 1.73 -4.77
N GLN A 16 49.04 1.47 -5.93
CA GLN A 16 49.43 2.50 -6.90
C GLN A 16 48.17 3.01 -7.61
N SER A 17 47.95 4.31 -7.50
CA SER A 17 47.03 5.10 -8.33
C SER A 17 47.68 5.34 -9.70
N ASP A 18 46.95 5.09 -10.79
CA ASP A 18 47.33 5.54 -12.13
C ASP A 18 46.16 6.32 -12.77
N PRO A 19 46.45 7.33 -13.63
CA PRO A 19 45.54 8.44 -13.90
C PRO A 19 44.66 8.22 -15.14
N SER A 20 43.54 8.92 -15.12
CA SER A 20 42.60 9.12 -16.21
C SER A 20 43.25 9.57 -17.53
N PRO A 21 42.69 9.18 -18.68
CA PRO A 21 42.75 9.98 -19.89
C PRO A 21 41.42 10.68 -20.14
N GLN A 22 41.50 12.01 -20.27
CA GLN A 22 40.46 12.85 -20.84
C GLN A 22 40.17 12.43 -22.29
N ARG A 23 38.89 12.24 -22.62
CA ARG A 23 38.41 12.36 -24.01
C ARG A 23 37.22 13.30 -24.04
N GLN A 24 37.45 14.48 -24.63
CA GLN A 24 36.42 15.37 -25.13
C GLN A 24 35.80 14.75 -26.38
N LEU A 25 34.47 14.68 -26.45
CA LEU A 25 33.74 14.61 -27.72
C LEU A 25 32.52 15.54 -27.64
N LEU A 26 32.58 16.58 -28.46
CA LEU A 26 31.44 17.36 -28.94
C LEU A 26 30.70 16.54 -30.00
N ALA A 27 29.37 16.49 -29.89
CA ALA A 27 28.40 16.75 -30.98
C ALA A 27 27.16 15.82 -30.95
N THR A 28 26.02 16.52 -31.08
CA THR A 28 24.77 16.15 -31.75
C THR A 28 23.87 15.09 -31.11
N SER A 29 22.79 15.62 -30.54
CA SER A 29 21.54 14.97 -30.16
C SER A 29 20.87 14.22 -31.30
N SER A 30 20.70 12.91 -31.12
CA SER A 30 19.62 12.10 -31.70
C SER A 30 19.51 10.83 -30.85
N SER A 31 18.68 10.86 -29.80
CA SER A 31 18.43 9.70 -28.95
C SER A 31 17.35 8.82 -29.59
N THR A 32 17.77 7.84 -30.39
CA THR A 32 16.97 6.64 -30.59
C THR A 32 16.92 5.88 -29.27
N PHE A 33 15.73 5.76 -28.69
CA PHE A 33 15.47 5.01 -27.47
C PHE A 33 15.52 3.51 -27.79
N THR A 34 16.71 2.92 -27.72
CA THR A 34 16.87 1.46 -27.70
C THR A 34 16.50 0.95 -26.32
N SER A 35 15.35 0.27 -26.21
CA SER A 35 14.94 -0.43 -24.99
C SER A 35 15.92 -1.58 -24.72
N HIS A 36 16.84 -1.36 -23.79
CA HIS A 36 17.74 -2.41 -23.32
C HIS A 36 16.99 -3.24 -22.27
N THR A 37 16.44 -4.38 -22.67
CA THR A 37 15.82 -5.34 -21.75
C THR A 37 16.93 -6.02 -20.94
N GLN A 38 17.22 -5.50 -19.75
CA GLN A 38 18.07 -6.22 -18.80
C GLN A 38 17.28 -7.40 -18.21
N HIS A 39 17.73 -8.61 -18.53
CA HIS A 39 17.22 -9.83 -17.92
C HIS A 39 17.82 -9.97 -16.51
N TYR A 40 17.06 -9.57 -15.49
CA TYR A 40 17.41 -9.85 -14.10
C TYR A 40 17.00 -11.27 -13.74
N TYR A 41 17.97 -12.12 -13.39
CA TYR A 41 17.71 -13.39 -12.72
C TYR A 41 17.36 -13.10 -11.25
N ALA A 42 16.07 -13.02 -10.94
CA ALA A 42 15.60 -13.02 -9.56
C ALA A 42 15.44 -14.48 -9.08
N PRO A 43 15.95 -14.85 -7.89
CA PRO A 43 15.65 -16.16 -7.32
C PRO A 43 14.14 -16.33 -7.12
N ALA A 44 13.67 -17.56 -7.26
CA ALA A 44 12.26 -17.93 -7.09
C ALA A 44 11.64 -17.33 -5.81
N GLY A 45 10.53 -16.60 -5.95
CA GLY A 45 9.83 -15.98 -4.83
C GLY A 45 10.29 -14.56 -4.48
N PHE A 46 11.12 -13.92 -5.31
CA PHE A 46 11.44 -12.49 -5.16
C PHE A 46 10.45 -11.61 -5.92
N PHE A 47 9.97 -10.58 -5.23
CA PHE A 47 9.22 -9.48 -5.83
C PHE A 47 10.19 -8.34 -6.14
N THR A 48 10.20 -7.87 -7.38
CA THR A 48 10.94 -6.65 -7.75
C THR A 48 9.97 -5.61 -8.27
N PHE A 49 9.87 -4.50 -7.53
CA PHE A 49 9.11 -3.33 -7.96
C PHE A 49 10.00 -2.47 -8.85
N HIS A 50 9.59 -2.25 -10.10
CA HIS A 50 10.28 -1.31 -10.98
C HIS A 50 9.50 0.01 -11.05
N PRO A 51 9.85 1.03 -10.24
CA PRO A 51 9.05 2.25 -10.10
C PRO A 51 8.87 3.00 -11.43
N ALA A 52 9.85 2.93 -12.34
CA ALA A 52 9.78 3.67 -13.62
C ALA A 52 8.78 3.10 -14.64
N LEU A 53 8.36 1.83 -14.50
CA LEU A 53 7.47 1.19 -15.48
C LEU A 53 6.02 1.11 -14.99
N GLY A 54 5.75 1.43 -13.73
CA GLY A 54 4.43 1.25 -13.12
C GLY A 54 3.93 -0.19 -13.21
N ASN A 55 4.83 -1.17 -13.41
CA ASN A 55 4.51 -2.58 -13.55
C ASN A 55 5.17 -3.32 -12.39
N ILE A 56 4.39 -4.17 -11.72
CA ILE A 56 4.92 -5.11 -10.75
C ILE A 56 5.30 -6.39 -11.51
N TRP A 57 6.56 -6.79 -11.39
CA TRP A 57 7.05 -8.04 -11.97
C TRP A 57 7.12 -9.06 -10.84
N VAL A 58 6.35 -10.13 -10.98
CA VAL A 58 6.43 -11.27 -10.05
C VAL A 58 7.07 -12.43 -10.78
N ALA A 59 8.24 -12.84 -10.29
CA ALA A 59 8.96 -14.01 -10.76
C ALA A 59 8.61 -15.20 -9.86
N PHE A 60 7.89 -16.17 -10.43
CA PHE A 60 7.51 -17.39 -9.73
C PHE A 60 8.60 -18.46 -9.81
N SER A 61 8.53 -19.45 -8.92
CA SER A 61 9.47 -20.59 -8.90
C SER A 61 9.43 -21.43 -10.17
N ASP A 62 8.37 -21.32 -10.96
CA ASP A 62 8.21 -21.98 -12.27
C ASP A 62 8.88 -21.20 -13.43
N GLY A 63 9.53 -20.07 -13.14
CA GLY A 63 10.19 -19.22 -14.13
C GLY A 63 9.25 -18.33 -14.93
N ARG A 64 7.94 -18.33 -14.66
CA ARG A 64 7.01 -17.39 -15.29
C ARG A 64 7.13 -16.02 -14.62
N VAL A 65 7.13 -14.99 -15.45
CA VAL A 65 7.10 -13.61 -15.02
C VAL A 65 5.77 -13.02 -15.43
N TYR A 66 4.97 -12.62 -14.46
CA TYR A 66 3.70 -11.95 -14.72
C TYR A 66 3.91 -10.45 -14.55
N THR A 67 3.56 -9.69 -15.59
CA THR A 67 3.42 -8.24 -15.51
C THR A 67 2.02 -7.92 -15.06
N TRP A 68 1.89 -7.44 -13.82
CA TRP A 68 0.63 -6.86 -13.41
C TRP A 68 0.68 -5.37 -13.70
N ALA A 69 0.00 -4.98 -14.77
CA ALA A 69 -0.18 -3.59 -15.15
C ALA A 69 -1.25 -3.00 -14.24
N THR A 70 -0.84 -2.69 -13.01
CA THR A 70 -1.68 -2.01 -12.04
C THR A 70 -1.19 -0.58 -11.86
N GLU A 71 -2.09 0.34 -11.54
CA GLU A 71 -1.69 1.69 -11.14
C GLU A 71 -2.00 1.88 -9.66
N GLU A 72 -1.00 2.29 -8.88
CA GLU A 72 -1.21 2.66 -7.49
C GLU A 72 -2.10 3.91 -7.42
N VAL A 73 -3.15 3.85 -6.60
CA VAL A 73 -4.03 4.99 -6.35
C VAL A 73 -3.27 6.00 -5.50
N PRO A 74 -3.02 7.24 -6.00
CA PRO A 74 -2.28 8.22 -5.23
C PRO A 74 -3.02 8.55 -3.94
N GLN A 75 -2.32 8.40 -2.81
CA GLN A 75 -2.86 8.76 -1.51
C GLN A 75 -2.30 10.09 -1.07
N LYS A 76 -3.14 10.93 -0.46
CA LYS A 76 -2.67 12.17 0.15
C LYS A 76 -1.79 11.80 1.34
N PRO A 77 -0.58 12.40 1.46
CA PRO A 77 0.27 12.19 2.62
C PRO A 77 -0.50 12.51 3.90
N TYR A 78 -0.49 11.58 4.86
CA TYR A 78 -1.11 11.82 6.15
C TYR A 78 -0.29 12.84 6.93
N ASN A 79 -0.84 14.03 7.14
CA ASN A 79 -0.22 15.05 7.98
C ASN A 79 -0.63 14.82 9.44
N CYS A 80 0.27 14.25 10.25
CA CYS A 80 0.06 14.07 11.68
C CYS A 80 0.30 15.36 12.51
N GLY A 81 0.48 16.51 11.86
CA GLY A 81 0.86 17.77 12.51
C GLY A 81 2.26 17.71 13.12
N ASN A 82 2.56 18.64 14.03
CA ASN A 82 3.86 18.72 14.73
C ASN A 82 4.17 17.53 15.67
N THR A 83 3.33 16.49 15.68
CA THR A 83 3.57 15.24 16.42
C THR A 83 4.36 14.20 15.62
N GLN A 84 5.12 14.63 14.60
CA GLN A 84 6.06 13.78 13.86
C GLN A 84 7.20 13.19 14.71
N ASN A 85 7.26 13.51 16.00
CA ASN A 85 8.29 13.02 16.90
C ASN A 85 8.28 11.49 17.01
N SER A 86 9.20 10.88 16.26
CA SER A 86 9.84 9.58 16.51
C SER A 86 8.95 8.34 16.61
N TRP A 87 7.83 8.25 15.89
CA TRP A 87 7.21 6.93 15.73
C TRP A 87 8.17 6.07 14.89
N GLU A 88 8.60 4.94 15.43
CA GLU A 88 9.42 3.97 14.69
C GLU A 88 8.75 3.67 13.34
N LYS A 89 9.51 3.74 12.25
CA LYS A 89 9.01 3.33 10.94
C LYS A 89 8.75 1.84 10.99
N HIS A 90 7.51 1.46 11.26
CA HIS A 90 7.11 0.06 11.17
C HIS A 90 7.15 -0.38 9.72
N LEU A 91 7.61 -1.61 9.50
CA LEU A 91 7.49 -2.24 8.19
C LEU A 91 6.01 -2.31 7.79
N PRO A 92 5.70 -2.09 6.50
CA PRO A 92 4.33 -2.23 6.01
C PRO A 92 3.87 -3.67 6.18
N ILE A 93 2.57 -3.85 6.44
CA ILE A 93 1.96 -5.18 6.44
C ILE A 93 1.66 -5.52 4.98
N LEU A 94 2.44 -6.41 4.39
CA LEU A 94 2.27 -6.84 3.01
C LEU A 94 1.15 -7.88 2.89
N PHE A 95 0.32 -7.69 1.87
CA PHE A 95 -0.68 -8.65 1.41
C PHE A 95 -0.22 -9.23 0.07
N SER A 96 0.60 -10.27 0.10
CA SER A 96 0.95 -11.04 -1.09
C SER A 96 0.13 -12.32 -1.13
N THR A 97 -0.14 -12.78 -2.34
CA THR A 97 -0.51 -14.17 -2.59
C THR A 97 0.60 -14.84 -3.38
N ARG A 98 0.56 -16.17 -3.41
CA ARG A 98 1.40 -17.00 -4.26
C ARG A 98 1.29 -16.71 -5.75
N LEU A 99 0.30 -15.93 -6.20
CA LEU A 99 0.03 -15.64 -7.61
C LEU A 99 -0.04 -14.15 -7.91
N SER A 100 -0.12 -13.29 -6.89
CA SER A 100 -0.30 -11.85 -7.06
C SER A 100 0.37 -11.06 -5.94
N PRO A 101 0.92 -9.86 -6.23
CA PRO A 101 1.54 -8.98 -5.24
C PRO A 101 0.51 -8.28 -4.32
N GLY A 102 -0.72 -8.77 -4.27
CA GLY A 102 -1.87 -8.10 -3.68
C GLY A 102 -3.07 -9.04 -3.52
N VAL A 103 -4.02 -8.68 -2.67
CA VAL A 103 -5.33 -9.36 -2.56
C VAL A 103 -6.39 -8.46 -3.16
N ARG A 104 -7.20 -8.98 -4.10
CA ARG A 104 -8.32 -8.20 -4.66
C ARG A 104 -9.30 -7.87 -3.54
N LEU A 105 -9.78 -6.62 -3.49
CA LEU A 105 -10.70 -6.19 -2.44
C LEU A 105 -12.01 -7.00 -2.47
N LEU A 106 -12.48 -7.38 -3.65
CA LEU A 106 -13.66 -8.24 -3.80
C LEU A 106 -13.46 -9.63 -3.17
N ASP A 107 -12.29 -10.23 -3.38
CA ASP A 107 -11.96 -11.54 -2.83
C ASP A 107 -11.79 -11.47 -1.31
N ALA A 108 -11.05 -10.47 -0.82
CA ALA A 108 -10.92 -10.21 0.61
C ALA A 108 -12.28 -9.98 1.29
N PHE A 109 -13.17 -9.22 0.67
CA PHE A 109 -14.52 -8.97 1.17
C PHE A 109 -15.32 -10.27 1.29
N ARG A 110 -15.26 -11.13 0.28
CA ARG A 110 -15.91 -12.46 0.25
C ARG A 110 -15.26 -13.49 1.17
N GLY A 111 -14.11 -13.16 1.77
CA GLY A 111 -13.34 -14.10 2.58
C GLY A 111 -12.56 -15.12 1.75
N ASN A 112 -12.37 -14.86 0.46
CA ASN A 112 -11.54 -15.68 -0.41
C ASN A 112 -10.07 -15.24 -0.27
N PHE A 113 -9.29 -16.05 0.42
CA PHE A 113 -7.86 -15.82 0.67
C PHE A 113 -7.00 -16.94 0.08
N GLU A 114 -7.47 -17.58 -0.99
CA GLU A 114 -6.71 -18.65 -1.63
C GLU A 114 -5.33 -18.15 -2.02
N GLY A 115 -4.30 -18.84 -1.51
CA GLY A 115 -2.91 -18.51 -1.79
C GLY A 115 -2.36 -17.28 -1.08
N ILE A 116 -3.06 -16.63 -0.14
CA ILE A 116 -2.43 -15.54 0.64
C ILE A 116 -1.26 -16.10 1.45
N ASP A 117 -0.10 -15.47 1.36
CA ASP A 117 1.06 -15.87 2.14
C ASP A 117 0.85 -15.47 3.60
N ASP A 118 1.33 -16.31 4.52
CA ASP A 118 1.30 -16.00 5.95
C ASP A 118 -0.10 -15.66 6.47
N ARG A 119 -1.13 -16.34 5.93
CA ARG A 119 -2.55 -16.08 6.18
C ARG A 119 -2.88 -15.88 7.66
N ASP A 120 -2.32 -16.75 8.49
CA ASP A 120 -2.57 -16.87 9.92
C ASP A 120 -1.46 -16.23 10.76
N THR A 121 -0.43 -15.68 10.11
CA THR A 121 0.61 -14.94 10.81
C THR A 121 0.01 -13.67 11.37
N PHE A 122 0.25 -13.45 12.65
CA PHE A 122 -0.12 -12.21 13.32
C PHE A 122 0.77 -11.09 12.76
N PRO A 123 0.24 -10.14 11.98
CA PRO A 123 1.07 -9.20 11.24
C PRO A 123 1.81 -8.20 12.14
N LEU A 124 1.59 -8.26 13.45
CA LEU A 124 1.92 -7.20 14.39
C LEU A 124 2.36 -7.80 15.73
N GLY A 125 3.67 -7.76 15.98
CA GLY A 125 4.28 -8.17 17.23
C GLY A 125 4.00 -7.20 18.38
N THR A 126 2.83 -7.32 19.01
CA THR A 126 2.51 -6.87 20.39
C THR A 126 1.77 -5.54 20.65
N ASP A 127 1.49 -4.64 19.69
CA ASP A 127 0.70 -3.42 20.01
C ASP A 127 -0.36 -3.01 18.98
N THR A 128 -1.23 -3.97 18.61
CA THR A 128 -2.34 -3.74 17.67
C THR A 128 -3.57 -3.11 18.28
N ARG A 129 -3.52 -2.70 19.56
CA ARG A 129 -4.71 -2.26 20.31
C ARG A 129 -5.26 -0.97 19.70
N GLY A 130 -6.32 -1.10 18.91
CA GLY A 130 -7.05 -0.05 18.21
C GLY A 130 -6.43 0.45 16.90
N MET A 131 -6.23 -0.41 15.88
CA MET A 131 -5.86 0.06 14.54
C MET A 131 -6.99 0.89 13.90
N SER A 132 -6.69 2.15 13.55
CA SER A 132 -7.57 2.98 12.74
C SER A 132 -7.16 2.90 11.28
N ILE A 133 -8.07 2.48 10.41
CA ILE A 133 -7.82 2.51 8.96
C ILE A 133 -8.20 3.88 8.44
N ARG A 134 -7.30 4.51 7.69
CA ARG A 134 -7.50 5.79 7.01
C ARG A 134 -7.57 5.48 5.53
N ILE A 135 -8.66 5.88 4.88
CA ILE A 135 -8.84 5.68 3.45
C ILE A 135 -8.88 7.06 2.82
N HIS A 136 -8.03 7.24 1.82
CA HIS A 136 -7.96 8.45 1.04
C HIS A 136 -7.94 8.06 -0.44
N LEU A 137 -9.05 8.30 -1.13
CA LEU A 137 -9.13 8.14 -2.58
C LEU A 137 -8.88 9.51 -3.23
N LEU A 138 -8.02 9.55 -4.24
CA LEU A 138 -7.69 10.80 -4.92
C LEU A 138 -8.94 11.44 -5.54
N GLY A 139 -9.09 12.75 -5.39
CA GLY A 139 -10.27 13.49 -5.88
C GLY A 139 -11.51 13.38 -4.99
N TYR A 140 -11.42 12.65 -3.88
CA TYR A 140 -12.48 12.54 -2.88
C TYR A 140 -12.01 13.05 -1.51
N PRO A 141 -12.92 13.57 -0.68
CA PRO A 141 -12.61 13.87 0.71
C PRO A 141 -12.21 12.60 1.46
N SER A 142 -11.32 12.74 2.44
CA SER A 142 -10.99 11.60 3.31
C SER A 142 -12.25 11.15 4.06
N SER A 143 -12.27 9.89 4.48
CA SER A 143 -13.37 9.37 5.30
C SER A 143 -13.63 10.21 6.57
N THR A 144 -12.57 10.80 7.14
CA THR A 144 -12.67 11.68 8.31
C THR A 144 -13.27 13.03 7.99
N ASP A 145 -13.03 13.56 6.79
CA ASP A 145 -13.61 14.84 6.37
C ASP A 145 -15.09 14.66 6.07
N VAL A 146 -15.45 13.55 5.41
CA VAL A 146 -16.86 13.13 5.21
C VAL A 146 -17.59 13.06 6.55
N GLU A 147 -17.03 12.37 7.54
CA GLU A 147 -17.62 12.25 8.89
C GLU A 147 -17.81 13.62 9.57
N LYS A 148 -16.81 14.50 9.50
CA LYS A 148 -16.88 15.85 10.10
C LYS A 148 -17.97 16.70 9.44
N GLU A 149 -18.06 16.68 8.11
CA GLU A 149 -19.07 17.47 7.39
C GLU A 149 -20.48 16.94 7.64
N LEU A 150 -20.68 15.62 7.64
CA LEU A 150 -21.97 15.02 7.98
C LEU A 150 -22.39 15.36 9.42
N LYS A 151 -21.45 15.39 10.36
CA LYS A 151 -21.71 15.81 11.74
C LYS A 151 -22.13 17.28 11.82
N LYS A 152 -21.43 18.19 11.13
CA LYS A 152 -21.79 19.62 11.08
C LYS A 152 -23.18 19.84 10.51
N LEU A 153 -23.58 19.07 9.49
CA LEU A 153 -24.93 19.12 8.92
C LEU A 153 -26.00 18.64 9.91
N ALA A 154 -25.67 17.64 10.73
CA ALA A 154 -26.55 17.13 11.78
C ALA A 154 -26.81 18.20 12.85
N ASP A 155 -25.75 18.87 13.29
CA ASP A 155 -25.80 19.88 14.35
C ASP A 155 -26.61 21.13 13.93
N ARG A 156 -26.67 21.42 12.62
CA ARG A 156 -27.48 22.52 12.05
C ARG A 156 -28.98 22.21 11.92
N GLY A 157 -29.46 21.13 12.52
CA GLY A 157 -30.89 20.77 12.48
C GLY A 157 -31.30 19.93 11.26
N GLY A 158 -30.34 19.47 10.44
CA GLY A 158 -30.56 18.56 9.32
C GLY A 158 -30.83 17.12 9.74
N LYS A 159 -31.66 16.88 10.77
CA LYS A 159 -31.89 15.54 11.34
C LYS A 159 -32.41 14.52 10.32
N ASP A 160 -33.15 14.97 9.31
CA ASP A 160 -33.73 14.07 8.31
C ASP A 160 -32.75 13.70 7.18
N LYS A 161 -31.71 14.51 6.93
CA LYS A 161 -30.66 14.17 5.95
C LYS A 161 -29.53 13.31 6.55
N VAL A 162 -29.31 13.37 7.87
CA VAL A 162 -28.20 12.65 8.53
C VAL A 162 -28.58 11.25 9.07
N LYS A 163 -29.88 10.91 9.12
CA LYS A 163 -30.38 9.63 9.67
C LYS A 163 -29.78 8.37 9.03
N LYS A 164 -29.15 8.44 7.85
CA LYS A 164 -28.58 7.28 7.15
C LYS A 164 -27.06 7.15 7.26
N SER A 165 -26.33 8.23 7.55
CA SER A 165 -24.90 8.17 7.77
C SER A 165 -24.62 7.94 9.26
N LYS A 166 -24.92 6.74 9.76
CA LYS A 166 -24.31 6.30 11.02
C LYS A 166 -22.81 6.41 10.78
N ALA A 167 -22.14 7.41 11.36
CA ALA A 167 -20.71 7.63 11.23
C ALA A 167 -20.01 6.32 11.61
N ARG A 168 -19.68 5.51 10.60
CA ARG A 168 -19.08 4.20 10.82
C ARG A 168 -17.63 4.49 11.10
N SER A 169 -17.31 4.71 12.39
CA SER A 169 -15.94 4.86 12.89
C SER A 169 -15.04 3.90 12.11
N MET A 170 -14.17 4.45 11.23
CA MET A 170 -13.23 3.68 10.40
C MET A 170 -12.14 2.98 11.21
N GLN A 171 -12.28 3.00 12.53
CA GLN A 171 -11.47 2.21 13.41
C GLN A 171 -11.81 0.74 13.25
N VAL A 172 -10.84 -0.06 12.79
CA VAL A 172 -10.93 -1.50 12.95
C VAL A 172 -10.81 -1.73 14.44
N SER A 173 -11.93 -2.07 15.07
CA SER A 173 -11.96 -2.39 16.49
C SER A 173 -11.20 -3.69 16.68
N THR A 174 -9.89 -3.58 16.86
CA THR A 174 -9.10 -4.70 17.39
C THR A 174 -9.32 -4.84 18.90
N LYS A 175 -10.10 -3.96 19.53
CA LYS A 175 -10.36 -3.91 20.99
C LYS A 175 -11.09 -5.12 21.55
N ASN A 176 -11.71 -5.97 20.72
CA ASN A 176 -12.35 -7.18 21.19
C ASN A 176 -11.39 -8.36 21.39
N TYR A 177 -10.06 -8.17 21.43
CA TYR A 177 -9.12 -9.23 21.81
C TYR A 177 -9.35 -9.82 23.21
N LYS A 178 -10.11 -9.12 24.08
CA LYS A 178 -10.52 -9.68 25.38
C LYS A 178 -11.74 -10.61 25.29
N ALA A 179 -12.54 -10.50 24.23
CA ALA A 179 -13.77 -11.29 24.03
C ALA A 179 -13.59 -12.35 22.94
N GLU A 180 -12.78 -12.07 21.92
CA GLU A 180 -12.34 -13.00 20.89
C GLU A 180 -10.95 -13.50 21.27
N ALA A 181 -10.83 -14.81 21.50
CA ALA A 181 -9.60 -15.45 21.98
C ALA A 181 -8.43 -15.41 20.97
N GLU A 182 -8.70 -15.02 19.72
CA GLU A 182 -7.75 -15.14 18.61
C GLU A 182 -7.22 -13.77 18.17
N PRO A 183 -5.89 -13.60 18.03
CA PRO A 183 -5.33 -12.37 17.52
C PRO A 183 -5.70 -12.15 16.04
N VAL A 184 -5.65 -10.90 15.58
CA VAL A 184 -6.08 -10.54 14.21
C VAL A 184 -5.09 -11.09 13.19
N THR A 185 -5.54 -12.03 12.36
CA THR A 185 -4.76 -12.60 11.25
C THR A 185 -4.69 -11.63 10.06
N LYS A 186 -3.72 -11.84 9.15
CA LYS A 186 -3.63 -11.05 7.90
C LYS A 186 -4.92 -11.14 7.07
N SER A 187 -5.51 -12.33 6.97
CA SER A 187 -6.78 -12.53 6.25
C SER A 187 -7.93 -11.71 6.84
N LYS A 188 -8.12 -11.78 8.16
CA LYS A 188 -9.15 -10.98 8.86
C LYS A 188 -8.90 -9.48 8.69
N LEU A 189 -7.64 -9.05 8.76
CA LEU A 189 -7.27 -7.66 8.52
C LEU A 189 -7.59 -7.21 7.09
N ALA A 190 -7.23 -8.00 6.07
CA ALA A 190 -7.56 -7.73 4.67
C ALA A 190 -9.08 -7.63 4.46
N GLN A 191 -9.85 -8.54 5.06
CA GLN A 191 -11.32 -8.51 5.00
C GLN A 191 -11.89 -7.23 5.56
N GLU A 192 -11.41 -6.81 6.74
CA GLU A 192 -11.89 -5.61 7.40
C GLU A 192 -11.53 -4.36 6.58
N VAL A 193 -10.32 -4.30 6.02
CA VAL A 193 -9.95 -3.19 5.11
C VAL A 193 -10.87 -3.16 3.89
N ALA A 194 -11.12 -4.30 3.26
CA ALA A 194 -12.01 -4.39 2.10
C ALA A 194 -13.43 -3.89 2.41
N LYS A 195 -14.01 -4.29 3.56
CA LYS A 195 -15.31 -3.77 4.03
C LYS A 195 -15.29 -2.25 4.19
N ARG A 196 -14.21 -1.69 4.75
CA ARG A 196 -14.08 -0.23 4.96
C ARG A 196 -13.97 0.53 3.65
N VAL A 197 -13.20 0.02 2.69
CA VAL A 197 -13.10 0.62 1.35
C VAL A 197 -14.46 0.60 0.65
N LEU A 198 -15.17 -0.53 0.68
CA LEU A 198 -16.50 -0.62 0.09
C LEU A 198 -17.47 0.40 0.70
N TRP A 199 -17.55 0.47 2.04
CA TRP A 199 -18.42 1.44 2.71
C TRP A 199 -18.04 2.88 2.41
N HIS A 200 -16.75 3.20 2.32
CA HIS A 200 -16.32 4.54 1.95
C HIS A 200 -16.75 4.90 0.53
N ILE A 201 -16.63 3.97 -0.42
CA ILE A 201 -17.11 4.14 -1.80
C ILE A 201 -18.64 4.34 -1.81
N GLU A 202 -19.39 3.54 -1.05
CA GLU A 202 -20.85 3.67 -0.94
C GLU A 202 -21.24 5.03 -0.33
N ASP A 203 -20.54 5.48 0.72
CA ASP A 203 -20.77 6.79 1.34
C ASP A 203 -20.52 7.93 0.33
N LEU A 204 -19.44 7.86 -0.44
CA LEU A 204 -19.16 8.84 -1.50
C LEU A 204 -20.23 8.83 -2.59
N LYS A 205 -20.70 7.65 -3.02
CA LYS A 205 -21.79 7.54 -4.01
C LYS A 205 -23.10 8.13 -3.50
N ASN A 206 -23.49 7.78 -2.27
CA ASN A 206 -24.73 8.23 -1.64
C ASN A 206 -24.73 9.73 -1.30
N ASN A 207 -23.56 10.33 -1.15
CA ASN A 207 -23.37 11.74 -0.80
C ASN A 207 -22.63 12.50 -1.90
N SER A 208 -22.78 12.09 -3.16
CA SER A 208 -22.07 12.69 -4.30
C SER A 208 -22.38 14.17 -4.51
N ASP A 209 -23.58 14.63 -4.14
CA ASP A 209 -23.95 16.05 -4.12
C ASP A 209 -23.15 16.86 -3.07
N LEU A 210 -22.81 16.24 -1.94
CA LEU A 210 -22.06 16.86 -0.84
C LEU A 210 -20.54 16.76 -1.06
N PHE A 211 -20.11 15.69 -1.72
CA PHE A 211 -18.72 15.36 -1.95
C PHE A 211 -18.48 15.13 -3.45
N PRO A 212 -18.62 16.18 -4.29
CA PRO A 212 -18.34 16.07 -5.70
C PRO A 212 -16.87 15.70 -5.91
N PHE A 213 -16.62 14.90 -6.95
CA PHE A 213 -15.27 14.55 -7.35
C PHE A 213 -14.52 15.81 -7.82
N ASP A 214 -13.27 15.96 -7.39
CA ASP A 214 -12.41 17.06 -7.86
C ASP A 214 -11.79 16.73 -9.22
N ASP A 215 -12.39 17.20 -10.31
CA ASP A 215 -11.95 16.92 -11.68
C ASP A 215 -10.49 17.34 -11.96
N ARG A 216 -9.89 18.20 -11.12
CA ARG A 216 -8.48 18.63 -11.24
C ARG A 216 -7.47 17.49 -11.07
N VAL A 217 -7.84 16.39 -10.42
CA VAL A 217 -6.93 15.23 -10.24
C VAL A 217 -6.95 14.25 -11.41
N GLY A 218 -7.78 14.49 -12.42
CA GLY A 218 -7.95 13.64 -13.60
C GLY A 218 -9.03 12.58 -13.44
N GLY A 219 -9.88 12.44 -14.47
CA GLY A 219 -11.10 11.62 -14.42
C GLY A 219 -10.88 10.11 -14.22
N LYS A 220 -9.66 9.58 -14.44
CA LYS A 220 -9.38 8.14 -14.26
C LYS A 220 -9.55 7.66 -12.82
N TRP A 221 -9.41 8.56 -11.85
CA TRP A 221 -9.59 8.27 -10.42
C TRP A 221 -11.03 8.47 -9.95
N ARG A 222 -11.97 8.68 -10.87
CA ARG A 222 -13.38 8.78 -10.52
C ARG A 222 -13.92 7.40 -10.13
N LEU A 223 -14.88 7.36 -9.21
CA LEU A 223 -15.66 6.16 -8.94
C LEU A 223 -16.77 6.03 -9.98
N GLY A 224 -16.88 4.87 -10.63
CA GLY A 224 -17.96 4.64 -11.60
C GLY A 224 -17.63 3.62 -12.68
N GLU A 225 -18.58 3.43 -13.59
CA GLU A 225 -18.37 2.61 -14.78
C GLU A 225 -17.29 3.24 -15.68
N GLY A 226 -16.36 2.42 -16.16
CA GLY A 226 -15.19 2.88 -16.93
C GLY A 226 -14.05 3.47 -16.10
N PHE A 227 -14.18 3.55 -14.77
CA PHE A 227 -13.17 4.12 -13.88
C PHE A 227 -12.84 3.19 -12.70
N MET A 228 -12.53 3.76 -11.52
CA MET A 228 -12.28 2.99 -10.32
C MET A 228 -13.56 2.30 -9.84
N ARG A 229 -13.50 1.00 -9.61
CA ARG A 229 -14.57 0.19 -9.03
C ARG A 229 -14.01 -0.63 -7.88
N PHE A 230 -14.89 -1.20 -7.05
CA PHE A 230 -14.42 -2.02 -5.95
C PHE A 230 -13.80 -3.34 -6.46
N GLU A 231 -14.32 -3.84 -7.59
CA GLU A 231 -13.98 -5.13 -8.19
C GLU A 231 -12.62 -5.15 -8.89
N ASN A 232 -12.12 -3.99 -9.31
CA ASN A 232 -10.79 -3.84 -9.94
C ASN A 232 -9.75 -3.23 -9.00
N MET A 233 -10.04 -3.15 -7.70
CA MET A 233 -9.09 -2.70 -6.69
C MET A 233 -8.40 -3.88 -6.01
N THR A 234 -7.11 -3.71 -5.76
CA THR A 234 -6.25 -4.68 -5.08
C THR A 234 -5.54 -3.99 -3.93
N ILE A 235 -5.56 -4.60 -2.73
CA ILE A 235 -4.74 -4.14 -1.61
C ILE A 235 -3.40 -4.88 -1.62
N THR A 236 -2.30 -4.13 -1.57
CA THR A 236 -0.93 -4.67 -1.60
C THR A 236 -0.25 -4.53 -0.25
N ALA A 237 -0.54 -3.47 0.49
CA ALA A 237 0.03 -3.24 1.82
C ALA A 237 -0.89 -2.43 2.75
N LEU A 238 -0.56 -2.43 4.04
CA LEU A 238 -0.97 -1.42 5.00
C LEU A 238 0.26 -0.70 5.53
N GLU A 239 0.31 0.61 5.35
CA GLU A 239 1.37 1.49 5.84
C GLU A 239 0.96 2.17 7.14
N LYS A 240 1.87 2.22 8.11
CA LYS A 240 1.62 2.93 9.36
C LYS A 240 1.80 4.43 9.15
N VAL A 241 0.75 5.22 9.34
CA VAL A 241 0.75 6.67 9.15
C VAL A 241 0.73 7.47 10.45
N SER A 242 0.41 6.83 11.58
CA SER A 242 0.58 7.40 12.94
C SER A 242 0.64 6.29 14.00
N LYS A 243 0.77 6.65 15.29
CA LYS A 243 0.84 5.70 16.43
C LYS A 243 -0.20 4.57 16.37
N GLY A 244 -1.41 4.87 15.89
CA GLY A 244 -2.50 3.89 15.76
C GLY A 244 -3.27 3.99 14.45
N SER A 245 -2.80 4.73 13.45
CA SER A 245 -3.47 4.83 12.15
C SER A 245 -2.66 4.15 11.06
N TRP A 246 -3.35 3.46 10.17
CA TRP A 246 -2.80 2.74 9.03
C TRP A 246 -3.55 3.13 7.76
N SER A 247 -2.84 3.22 6.64
CA SER A 247 -3.40 3.52 5.32
C SER A 247 -3.19 2.34 4.39
N PRO A 248 -4.22 1.86 3.66
CA PRO A 248 -4.06 0.77 2.72
C PRO A 248 -3.41 1.28 1.44
N VAL A 249 -2.41 0.59 0.93
CA VAL A 249 -1.88 0.83 -0.42
C VAL A 249 -2.79 0.08 -1.40
N ILE A 250 -3.50 0.83 -2.23
CA ILE A 250 -4.50 0.32 -3.16
C ILE A 250 -4.00 0.49 -4.58
N HIS A 251 -4.11 -0.57 -5.37
CA HIS A 251 -3.81 -0.63 -6.78
C HIS A 251 -5.08 -0.86 -7.58
N ILE A 252 -5.12 -0.37 -8.82
CA ILE A 252 -6.22 -0.59 -9.75
C ILE A 252 -5.70 -1.35 -10.95
N ASP A 253 -6.41 -2.42 -11.31
CA ASP A 253 -6.14 -3.16 -12.54
C ASP A 253 -6.43 -2.25 -13.74
N LYS A 254 -5.47 -2.10 -14.66
CA LYS A 254 -5.73 -1.37 -15.90
C LYS A 254 -6.84 -2.08 -16.68
N ILE A 255 -7.95 -1.38 -16.88
CA ILE A 255 -8.98 -1.83 -17.81
C ILE A 255 -8.40 -1.59 -19.21
N LEU A 256 -7.97 -2.67 -19.87
CA LEU A 256 -7.53 -2.65 -21.25
C LEU A 256 -8.70 -2.44 -22.21
#